data_AF-A0AA97GA33-F1
#
_entry.id   AF-A0AA97GA33-F1
#
_cell.length_a   1.000
_cell.length_b   1.000
_cell.length_c   1.000
_cell.angle_alpha   90.00
_cell.angle_beta   90.00
_cell.angle_gamma   90.00
#
_symmetry.space_group_name_H-M   'P 1'
#
loop_
_entity.id
_entity.type
_entity.pdbx_description
1 polymer ?
#
loop_
_entity_poly.entity_id
_entity_poly.type
_entity_poly.pdbx_seq_one_letter_code
_entity_poly.pdbx_strand_id
1 'polypeptide(L)'
;MDLESAVMEIILSSGRARSCSYEALSKAKAGNYEGAEEIMAHAREAAKVAHRIQTQLIEEDQSKGKNPMTLVTVHAQDHLMTSMLAQEMVQELITLHKKVDQKQ
;
A
#
# COMPACT_ATOMS: atom_id res chain seq x y z
N MET A 1 1.38 -12.98 17.27
CA MET A 1 1.32 -13.44 15.87
C MET A 1 2.64 -14.12 15.56
N ASP A 2 2.65 -15.26 14.88
CA ASP A 2 3.93 -15.82 14.41
C ASP A 2 4.48 -15.00 13.23
N LEU A 3 5.78 -15.10 12.97
CA LEU A 3 6.46 -14.31 11.94
C LEU A 3 5.91 -14.61 10.53
N GLU A 4 5.56 -15.87 10.25
CA GLU A 4 5.05 -16.29 8.94
C GLU A 4 3.67 -15.68 8.65
N SER A 5 2.79 -15.64 9.63
CA SER A 5 1.47 -14.99 9.55
C SER A 5 1.62 -13.49 9.35
N ALA A 6 2.55 -12.86 10.08
CA ALA A 6 2.85 -11.43 9.93
C ALA A 6 3.30 -11.09 8.50
N VAL A 7 4.22 -11.90 7.98
CA VAL A 7 4.75 -11.78 6.62
C VAL A 7 3.67 -11.96 5.57
N MET A 8 2.82 -12.98 5.71
CA MET A 8 1.70 -13.20 4.79
C MET A 8 0.67 -12.07 4.83
N GLU A 9 0.36 -11.56 6.02
CA GLU A 9 -0.59 -10.45 6.17
C GLU A 9 -0.05 -9.15 5.56
N ILE A 10 1.26 -8.89 5.65
CA ILE A 10 1.91 -7.79 4.93
C ILE A 10 1.73 -7.99 3.41
N ILE A 11 2.10 -9.15 2.86
CA ILE A 11 2.03 -9.42 1.42
C ILE A 11 0.59 -9.22 0.90
N LEU A 12 -0.41 -9.77 1.59
CA LEU A 12 -1.81 -9.67 1.21
C LEU A 12 -2.31 -8.22 1.28
N SER A 13 -2.01 -7.51 2.37
CA SER A 13 -2.46 -6.14 2.59
C SER A 13 -1.79 -5.17 1.61
N SER A 14 -0.51 -5.34 1.33
CA SER A 14 0.24 -4.59 0.31
C SER A 14 -0.27 -4.89 -1.10
N GLY A 15 -0.55 -6.16 -1.42
CA GLY A 15 -1.15 -6.54 -2.71
C GLY A 15 -2.51 -5.87 -2.92
N ARG A 16 -3.35 -5.81 -1.88
CA ARG A 16 -4.64 -5.12 -1.90
C ARG A 16 -4.46 -3.61 -2.08
N ALA A 17 -3.57 -2.98 -1.30
CA ALA A 17 -3.29 -1.54 -1.40
C ALA A 17 -2.86 -1.13 -2.82
N ARG A 18 -1.94 -1.89 -3.42
CA ARG A 18 -1.49 -1.68 -4.80
C ARG A 18 -2.64 -1.84 -5.79
N SER A 19 -3.41 -2.92 -5.69
CA SER A 19 -4.51 -3.20 -6.62
C SER A 19 -5.57 -2.10 -6.59
N CYS A 20 -6.02 -1.70 -5.39
CA CYS A 20 -6.96 -0.59 -5.22
C CYS A 20 -6.39 0.72 -5.78
N SER A 21 -5.10 1.01 -5.57
CA SER A 21 -4.48 2.22 -6.13
C SER A 21 -4.58 2.25 -7.66
N TYR A 22 -4.22 1.18 -8.35
CA TYR A 22 -4.33 1.12 -9.81
C TYR A 22 -5.78 1.13 -10.31
N GLU A 23 -6.71 0.54 -9.56
CA GLU A 23 -8.15 0.62 -9.87
C GLU A 23 -8.67 2.07 -9.75
N ALA A 24 -8.29 2.79 -8.69
CA ALA A 24 -8.62 4.21 -8.53
C ALA A 24 -8.07 5.06 -9.68
N LEU A 25 -6.83 4.81 -10.11
CA LEU A 25 -6.26 5.47 -11.28
C LEU A 25 -7.09 5.19 -12.55
N SER A 26 -7.58 3.97 -12.73
CA SER A 26 -8.44 3.62 -13.86
C SER A 26 -9.76 4.38 -13.82
N LYS A 27 -10.37 4.58 -12.64
CA LYS A 27 -11.59 5.39 -12.49
C LYS A 27 -11.33 6.86 -12.81
N ALA A 28 -10.23 7.42 -12.32
CA ALA A 28 -9.84 8.80 -12.60
C ALA A 28 -9.60 9.05 -14.10
N LYS A 29 -8.95 8.11 -14.80
CA LYS A 29 -8.77 8.17 -16.25
C LYS A 29 -10.08 8.17 -17.05
N ALA A 30 -11.15 7.64 -16.47
CA ALA A 30 -12.49 7.66 -17.05
C ALA A 30 -13.32 8.89 -16.62
N GLY A 31 -12.70 9.86 -15.92
CA GLY A 31 -13.36 11.05 -15.39
C GLY A 31 -14.17 10.82 -14.11
N ASN A 32 -14.19 9.59 -13.57
CA ASN A 32 -14.89 9.28 -12.32
C ASN A 32 -13.97 9.52 -11.11
N TYR A 33 -13.87 10.79 -10.69
CA TYR A 33 -13.01 11.20 -9.58
C TYR A 33 -13.57 10.83 -8.19
N GLU A 34 -14.90 10.79 -8.03
CA GLU A 34 -15.53 10.38 -6.77
C GLU A 34 -15.24 8.90 -6.49
N GLY A 35 -15.49 8.03 -7.48
CA GLY A 35 -15.15 6.61 -7.36
C GLY A 35 -13.66 6.34 -7.25
N ALA A 36 -12.81 7.20 -7.83
CA ALA A 36 -11.35 7.11 -7.62
C ALA A 36 -10.99 7.38 -6.16
N GLU A 37 -11.57 8.40 -5.52
CA GLU A 37 -11.28 8.75 -4.13
C GLU A 37 -11.80 7.69 -3.15
N GLU A 38 -12.99 7.12 -3.40
CA GLU A 38 -13.53 5.99 -2.62
C GLU A 38 -12.57 4.79 -2.62
N ILE A 39 -12.09 4.40 -3.81
CA ILE A 39 -11.15 3.28 -3.93
C ILE A 39 -9.79 3.62 -3.33
N MET A 40 -9.32 4.87 -3.44
CA MET A 40 -8.09 5.31 -2.77
C MET A 40 -8.22 5.21 -1.24
N ALA A 41 -9.40 5.43 -0.66
CA ALA A 41 -9.62 5.22 0.77
C ALA A 41 -9.39 3.75 1.16
N HIS A 42 -9.86 2.79 0.34
CA HIS A 42 -9.59 1.37 0.55
C HIS A 42 -8.11 1.01 0.42
N ALA A 43 -7.40 1.63 -0.55
CA ALA A 43 -5.96 1.46 -0.69
C ALA A 43 -5.21 1.92 0.57
N ARG A 44 -5.54 3.12 1.07
CA ARG A 44 -4.94 3.70 2.28
C ARG A 44 -5.17 2.83 3.51
N GLU A 45 -6.36 2.26 3.65
CA GLU A 45 -6.66 1.39 4.78
C GLU A 45 -5.86 0.07 4.72
N ALA A 46 -5.75 -0.53 3.54
CA ALA A 46 -4.92 -1.71 3.33
C ALA A 46 -3.43 -1.43 3.61
N ALA A 47 -2.91 -0.28 3.16
CA ALA A 47 -1.54 0.13 3.43
C ALA A 47 -1.28 0.36 4.92
N LYS A 48 -2.24 0.97 5.65
CA LYS A 48 -2.14 1.17 7.11
C LYS A 48 -2.05 -0.15 7.87
N VAL A 49 -2.81 -1.17 7.48
CA VAL A 49 -2.74 -2.50 8.10
C VAL A 49 -1.33 -3.09 7.91
N ALA A 50 -0.84 -3.13 6.68
CA ALA A 50 0.50 -3.65 6.38
C ALA A 50 1.61 -2.86 7.12
N HIS A 51 1.52 -1.53 7.14
CA HIS A 51 2.48 -0.67 7.81
C HIS A 51 2.47 -0.86 9.34
N ARG A 52 1.29 -1.06 9.95
CA ARG A 52 1.19 -1.35 11.38
C ARG A 52 1.93 -2.63 11.75
N ILE A 53 1.77 -3.69 10.95
CA ILE A 53 2.44 -4.97 11.18
C ILE A 53 3.95 -4.80 11.03
N GLN A 54 4.41 -4.10 9.98
CA GLN A 54 5.82 -3.76 9.82
C GLN A 54 6.38 -2.99 11.03
N THR A 55 5.61 -2.04 11.57
CA THR A 55 6.02 -1.27 12.76
C THR A 55 6.20 -2.19 13.97
N GLN A 56 5.26 -3.11 14.19
CA GLN A 56 5.35 -4.10 15.27
C GLN A 56 6.59 -5.00 15.11
N LEU A 57 6.88 -5.47 13.90
CA LEU A 57 8.07 -6.29 13.63
C LEU A 57 9.39 -5.55 13.93
N ILE A 58 9.44 -4.23 13.67
CA ILE A 58 10.61 -3.39 14.01
C ILE A 58 10.74 -3.21 15.53
N GLU A 59 9.64 -2.99 16.24
CA GLU A 59 9.64 -2.87 17.71
C GLU A 59 10.07 -4.18 18.39
N GLU A 60 9.63 -5.32 17.84
CA GLU A 60 10.04 -6.64 18.34
C GLU A 60 11.53 -6.91 18.11
N ASP A 61 12.07 -6.51 16.95
CA ASP A 61 13.51 -6.63 16.63
C ASP A 61 14.39 -5.85 17.62
N GLN A 62 13.94 -4.66 18.03
CA GLN A 62 14.65 -3.83 19.01
C GLN A 62 14.56 -4.36 20.44
N SER A 63 13.45 -5.01 20.81
CA SER A 63 13.17 -5.41 22.21
C SER A 63 13.60 -6.84 22.54
N LYS A 64 13.44 -7.80 21.62
CA LYS A 64 13.66 -9.24 21.86
C LYS A 64 14.96 -9.79 21.22
N GLY A 65 15.70 -8.95 20.50
CA GLY A 65 16.86 -9.35 19.69
C GLY A 65 16.48 -9.60 18.23
N LYS A 66 17.50 -9.75 17.36
CA LYS A 66 17.33 -9.77 15.90
C LYS A 66 16.30 -10.81 15.44
N ASN A 67 15.20 -10.36 14.85
CA ASN A 67 14.27 -11.20 14.11
C ASN A 67 15.01 -11.85 12.92
N PRO A 68 14.75 -13.12 12.60
CA PRO A 68 15.43 -13.79 11.51
C PRO A 68 15.07 -13.14 10.16
N MET A 69 16.05 -12.49 9.54
CA MET A 69 15.91 -11.97 8.18
C MET A 69 16.00 -13.11 7.18
N THR A 70 14.87 -13.50 6.60
CA THR A 70 14.76 -14.53 5.56
C THR A 70 14.42 -13.89 4.22
N LEU A 71 14.55 -14.66 3.13
CA LEU A 71 14.15 -14.17 1.81
C LEU A 71 12.66 -13.76 1.77
N VAL A 72 11.81 -14.47 2.51
CA VAL A 72 10.37 -14.19 2.54
C VAL A 72 10.05 -12.91 3.33
N THR A 73 10.78 -12.62 4.41
CA THR A 73 10.62 -11.35 5.15
C THR A 73 11.09 -10.15 4.32
N VAL A 74 12.19 -10.29 3.57
CA VAL A 74 12.63 -9.28 2.59
C VAL A 74 11.54 -9.06 1.55
N HIS A 75 11.00 -10.13 0.97
CA HIS A 75 9.97 -10.05 -0.06
C HIS A 75 8.69 -9.34 0.43
N ALA A 76 8.27 -9.57 1.67
CA ALA A 76 7.13 -8.87 2.26
C ALA A 76 7.41 -7.36 2.40
N GLN A 77 8.61 -6.98 2.82
CA GLN A 77 9.01 -5.58 2.90
C GLN A 77 9.07 -4.91 1.53
N ASP A 78 9.55 -5.61 0.50
CA ASP A 78 9.53 -5.13 -0.88
C ASP A 78 8.12 -4.85 -1.37
N HIS A 79 7.16 -5.76 -1.10
CA HIS A 79 5.74 -5.54 -1.43
C HIS A 79 5.17 -4.32 -0.72
N LEU A 80 5.47 -4.16 0.57
CA LEU A 80 4.99 -3.02 1.35
C LEU A 80 5.51 -1.70 0.79
N MET A 81 6.83 -1.56 0.67
CA MET A 81 7.45 -0.31 0.26
C MET A 81 7.05 0.06 -1.18
N THR A 82 7.05 -0.90 -2.10
CA THR A 82 6.65 -0.64 -3.49
C THR A 82 5.15 -0.33 -3.61
N SER A 83 4.30 -0.97 -2.80
CA SER A 83 2.86 -0.65 -2.77
C SER A 83 2.60 0.74 -2.21
N MET A 84 3.29 1.16 -1.16
CA MET A 84 3.13 2.49 -0.58
C MET A 84 3.57 3.57 -1.57
N LEU A 85 4.74 3.39 -2.20
CA LEU A 85 5.20 4.31 -3.24
C LEU A 85 4.23 4.36 -4.43
N ALA A 86 3.70 3.22 -4.87
CA ALA A 86 2.71 3.18 -5.94
C ALA A 86 1.43 3.95 -5.57
N GLN A 87 0.96 3.83 -4.32
CA GLN A 87 -0.21 4.56 -3.83
C GLN A 87 0.03 6.08 -3.85
N GLU A 88 1.18 6.54 -3.36
CA GLU A 88 1.55 7.97 -3.37
C GLU A 88 1.62 8.50 -4.81
N MET A 89 2.26 7.76 -5.70
CA MET A 89 2.38 8.16 -7.11
C MET A 89 1.03 8.18 -7.83
N VAL A 90 0.19 7.19 -7.57
CA VAL A 90 -1.18 7.16 -8.11
C VAL A 90 -1.99 8.37 -7.66
N GLN A 91 -1.88 8.78 -6.39
CA GLN A 91 -2.60 9.95 -5.88
C GLN A 91 -2.21 11.23 -6.65
N GLU A 92 -0.93 11.41 -6.93
CA GLU A 92 -0.44 12.53 -7.74
C GLU A 92 -0.94 12.44 -9.19
N LEU A 93 -0.95 11.24 -9.78
CA LEU A 93 -1.49 11.04 -11.14
C LEU A 93 -2.99 11.35 -11.23
N ILE A 94 -3.79 10.95 -10.23
CA ILE A 94 -5.21 11.29 -10.16
C ILE A 94 -5.39 12.80 -10.07
N THR A 95 -4.58 13.47 -9.26
CA THR A 95 -4.59 14.93 -9.12
C THR A 95 -4.24 15.63 -10.43
N LEU A 96 -3.26 15.11 -11.17
CA LEU A 96 -2.89 15.61 -12.49
C LEU A 96 -4.01 15.43 -13.51
N HIS A 97 -4.64 14.26 -13.57
CA HIS A 97 -5.79 14.01 -14.44
C HIS A 97 -6.92 15.02 -14.18
N LYS A 98 -7.27 15.23 -12.90
CA LYS A 98 -8.32 16.20 -12.52
C LYS A 98 -7.98 17.64 -12.96
N LYS A 99 -6.72 18.05 -12.86
CA LYS A 99 -6.27 19.39 -13.30
C LYS A 99 -6.25 19.54 -14.83
N VAL A 100 -5.97 18.47 -15.56
CA VAL A 100 -5.96 18.49 -17.04
C VAL A 100 -7.41 18.57 -17.56
N ASP A 101 -8.32 17.80 -16.99
CA ASP A 101 -9.74 17.83 -17.38
C ASP A 101 -10.41 19.18 -17.08
N GLN A 102 -10.03 19.85 -15.97
CA GLN A 102 -10.54 21.19 -15.63
C GLN A 102 -10.02 22.31 -16.54
N LYS A 103 -8.98 22.06 -17.34
CA LYS A 103 -8.41 23.01 -18.29
C LYS A 103 -8.96 22.85 -19.71
N GLN A 104 -9.77 21.82 -19.96
CA GLN A 104 -10.52 21.64 -21.20
C GLN A 104 -11.86 22.37 -21.12
#